data_AF-A0A7W1QGF1-F1
#
_entry.id   AF-A0A7W1QGF1-F1
#
_cell.length_a   1.000
_cell.length_b   1.000
_cell.length_c   1.000
_cell.angle_alpha   90.00
_cell.angle_beta   90.00
_cell.angle_gamma   90.00
#
_symmetry.space_group_name_H-M   'P 1'
#
loop_
_entity.id
_entity.type
_entity.pdbx_description
1 polymer ?
#
loop_
_entity_poly.entity_id
_entity_poly.type
_entity_poly.pdbx_seq_one_letter_code
_entity_poly.pdbx_strand_id
1 'polypeptide(L)'
;MGVVHSLDSYRENAARRSQRGRRATTRPTFFFDLASPYTYLAAERAERMFAWLAWLPASSDALQRPALVGEEERAAVAKRAALL
;
A
#
# COMPACT_ATOMS: atom_id res chain seq x y z
N MET A 1 -23.17 -4.69 -18.38
CA MET A 1 -22.54 -5.99 -18.62
C MET A 1 -21.36 -6.14 -17.66
N GLY A 2 -21.56 -6.76 -16.50
CA GLY A 2 -20.52 -6.87 -15.46
C GLY A 2 -19.56 -8.01 -15.78
N VAL A 3 -18.25 -7.72 -15.82
CA VAL A 3 -17.22 -8.74 -16.01
C VAL A 3 -17.04 -9.50 -14.70
N VAL A 4 -17.44 -10.77 -14.68
CA VAL A 4 -17.20 -11.67 -13.54
C VAL A 4 -15.76 -12.18 -13.67
N HIS A 5 -14.84 -11.57 -12.94
CA HIS A 5 -13.50 -12.13 -12.80
C HIS A 5 -13.53 -13.31 -11.85
N SER A 6 -13.12 -14.49 -12.32
CA SER A 6 -12.98 -15.68 -11.48
C SER A 6 -11.99 -15.40 -10.34
N LEU A 7 -12.39 -15.79 -9.13
CA LEU A 7 -11.56 -15.70 -7.93
C LEU A 7 -10.25 -16.51 -8.09
N ASP A 8 -10.29 -17.59 -8.86
CA ASP A 8 -9.13 -18.44 -9.11
C ASP A 8 -8.10 -17.75 -10.00
N SER A 9 -8.53 -16.94 -10.97
CA SER A 9 -7.61 -16.14 -11.79
C SER A 9 -6.86 -15.10 -10.94
N TYR A 10 -7.49 -14.57 -9.88
CA TYR A 10 -6.83 -13.70 -8.91
C TYR A 10 -5.80 -14.46 -8.07
N ARG A 11 -6.13 -15.68 -7.63
CA ARG A 11 -5.23 -16.55 -6.85
C ARG A 11 -3.99 -16.93 -7.66
N GLU A 12 -4.17 -17.34 -8.91
CA GLU A 12 -3.06 -17.67 -9.81
C GLU A 12 -2.15 -16.47 -10.07
N ASN A 13 -2.71 -15.29 -10.32
CA ASN A 13 -1.92 -14.08 -10.52
C ASN A 13 -1.16 -13.66 -9.26
N ALA A 14 -1.73 -13.83 -8.07
CA ALA A 14 -1.03 -13.59 -6.80
C ALA A 14 0.15 -14.55 -6.61
N ALA A 15 -0.03 -15.84 -6.91
CA ALA A 15 1.03 -16.85 -6.81
C ALA A 15 2.19 -16.59 -7.79
N ARG A 16 1.89 -16.14 -9.02
CA ARG A 16 2.94 -15.76 -9.99
C ARG A 16 3.73 -14.53 -9.56
N ARG A 17 3.10 -13.58 -8.86
CA ARG A 17 3.77 -12.34 -8.39
C ARG A 17 4.74 -12.62 -7.24
N SER A 18 4.40 -13.52 -6.32
CA SER A 18 5.31 -13.90 -5.21
C SER A 18 6.58 -14.58 -5.73
N GLN A 19 6.47 -15.36 -6.82
CA GLN A 19 7.64 -16.00 -7.46
C GLN A 19 8.58 -15.01 -8.16
N ARG A 20 8.05 -13.90 -8.68
CA ARG A 20 8.83 -12.88 -9.40
C ARG A 20 9.63 -11.94 -8.48
N GLY A 21 9.34 -11.95 -7.17
CA GLY A 21 9.99 -11.10 -6.16
C GLY A 21 11.35 -11.61 -5.63
N ARG A 22 11.88 -12.73 -6.16
CA ARG A 22 13.15 -13.35 -5.72
C ARG A 22 14.43 -12.58 -6.11
N ARG A 23 14.35 -11.28 -6.41
CA ARG A 23 15.52 -10.47 -6.79
C ARG A 23 15.68 -9.28 -5.84
N ALA A 24 16.83 -9.26 -5.17
CA ALA A 24 17.34 -8.34 -4.14
C ALA A 24 16.95 -8.64 -2.68
N THR A 25 17.98 -8.91 -1.87
CA THR A 25 17.97 -9.17 -0.41
C THR A 25 17.83 -7.88 0.41
N THR A 26 16.99 -6.94 -0.02
CA THR A 26 16.72 -5.75 0.79
C THR A 26 15.59 -6.10 1.75
N ARG A 27 15.81 -5.89 3.06
CA ARG A 27 14.76 -6.04 4.08
C ARG A 27 13.93 -4.74 4.10
N PRO A 28 12.72 -4.69 3.53
CA PRO A 28 11.90 -3.48 3.57
C PRO A 28 11.55 -3.10 5.01
N THR A 29 11.41 -1.80 5.26
CA THR A 29 10.86 -1.26 6.50
C THR A 29 9.44 -0.80 6.26
N PHE A 30 8.52 -1.23 7.11
CA PHE A 30 7.12 -0.84 7.09
C PHE A 30 6.83 0.07 8.28
N PHE A 31 6.49 1.32 7.97
CA PHE A 31 6.09 2.32 8.94
C PHE A 31 4.58 2.22 9.16
N PHE A 32 4.15 2.08 10.41
CA PHE A 32 2.74 1.87 10.73
C PHE A 32 2.30 2.70 11.94
N ASP A 33 1.06 3.13 11.91
CA ASP A 33 0.37 3.75 13.04
C ASP A 33 -0.72 2.80 13.53
N LEU A 34 -0.86 2.64 14.85
CA LEU A 34 -1.92 1.82 15.46
C LEU A 34 -3.28 2.51 15.41
N ALA A 35 -3.32 3.85 15.30
CA ALA A 35 -4.55 4.61 15.21
C ALA A 35 -5.15 4.62 13.79
N SER A 36 -4.40 4.18 12.77
CA SER A 36 -4.84 4.25 11.37
C SER A 36 -5.40 2.91 10.88
N PRO A 37 -6.66 2.85 10.41
CA PRO A 37 -7.22 1.62 9.82
C PRO A 37 -6.54 1.25 8.49
N TYR A 38 -5.92 2.22 7.81
CA TYR A 38 -5.28 2.00 6.51
C TYR A 38 -3.93 1.28 6.65
N THR A 39 -3.15 1.64 7.68
CA THR A 39 -1.87 0.98 7.98
C THR A 39 -2.09 -0.46 8.41
N TYR A 40 -3.22 -0.79 9.05
CA TYR A 40 -3.61 -2.16 9.37
C TYR A 40 -3.82 -3.02 8.12
N LEU A 41 -4.63 -2.56 7.15
CA LEU A 41 -4.84 -3.30 5.90
C LEU A 41 -3.56 -3.42 5.07
N ALA A 42 -2.71 -2.39 5.10
CA ALA A 42 -1.40 -2.44 4.47
C ALA A 42 -0.46 -3.42 5.16
N ALA A 43 -0.51 -3.55 6.50
CA ALA A 43 0.26 -4.51 7.29
C ALA A 43 -0.06 -5.96 6.88
N GLU A 44 -1.36 -6.29 6.82
CA GLU A 44 -1.88 -7.58 6.34
C GLU A 44 -1.34 -7.93 4.94
N ARG A 45 -1.29 -6.95 4.05
CA ARG A 45 -0.77 -7.14 2.71
C ARG A 45 0.76 -7.29 2.69
N ALA A 46 1.46 -6.49 3.47
CA ALA A 46 2.91 -6.50 3.55
C ALA A 46 3.43 -7.84 4.08
N GLU A 47 2.79 -8.42 5.09
CA GLU A 47 3.15 -9.71 5.66
C GLU A 47 3.03 -10.86 4.63
N ARG A 48 2.01 -10.81 3.76
CA ARG A 48 1.86 -11.79 2.67
C ARG A 48 2.86 -11.60 1.52
N MET A 49 3.38 -10.39 1.33
CA MET A 49 4.25 -10.02 0.20
C MET A 49 5.74 -10.17 0.50
N PHE A 50 6.14 -9.95 1.76
CA PHE A 50 7.54 -9.91 2.14
C PHE A 50 7.84 -11.00 3.18
N ALA A 51 8.75 -11.91 2.84
CA ALA A 51 9.20 -12.95 3.76
C ALA A 51 9.94 -12.38 4.99
N TRP A 52 10.52 -11.17 4.85
CA TRP A 52 11.27 -10.49 5.89
C TRP A 52 10.95 -8.99 5.86
N LEU A 53 10.31 -8.49 6.92
CA LEU A 53 9.92 -7.09 7.09
C LEU A 53 10.55 -6.54 8.38
N ALA A 54 11.00 -5.29 8.36
CA ALA A 54 11.28 -4.53 9.58
C ALA A 54 10.04 -3.69 9.91
N TRP A 55 9.53 -3.82 11.12
CA TRP A 55 8.37 -3.06 11.58
C TRP A 55 8.85 -1.83 12.33
N LEU A 56 8.38 -0.65 11.94
CA LEU A 56 8.67 0.59 12.65
C LEU A 56 7.36 1.31 13.01
N PRO A 57 7.02 1.44 14.30
CA PRO A 57 5.87 2.24 14.69
C PRO A 57 6.14 3.71 14.36
N ALA A 58 5.13 4.39 13.85
CA ALA A 58 5.15 5.79 13.50
C ALA A 58 3.82 6.43 13.87
N SER A 59 3.87 7.63 14.46
CA SER A 59 2.68 8.43 14.71
C SER A 59 2.36 9.23 13.45
N SER A 60 1.17 9.01 12.88
CA SER A 60 0.70 9.77 11.73
C SER A 60 0.64 11.25 12.07
N ASP A 61 0.19 11.60 13.27
CA ASP A 61 0.15 12.98 13.77
C ASP A 61 1.53 13.64 13.79
N ALA A 62 2.57 12.91 14.17
CA ALA A 62 3.95 13.41 14.16
C ALA A 62 4.57 13.46 12.75
N LEU A 63 4.12 12.60 11.84
CA LEU A 63 4.58 12.56 10.45
C LEU A 63 3.79 13.48 9.52
N GLN A 64 2.69 14.07 9.99
CA GLN A 64 1.96 15.09 9.26
C GLN A 64 2.85 16.34 9.17
N ARG A 65 3.46 16.52 8.00
CA ARG A 65 3.94 17.83 7.60
C ARG A 65 2.70 18.75 7.53
N PRO A 66 2.63 19.86 8.28
CA PRO A 66 1.54 20.80 8.14
C PRO A 66 1.44 21.20 6.67
N ALA A 67 0.27 21.01 6.09
CA ALA A 67 0.08 21.23 4.67
C ALA A 67 0.27 22.72 4.36
N LEU A 68 1.39 23.04 3.71
CA LEU A 68 1.54 24.28 2.95
C LEU A 68 0.81 24.22 1.60
N VAL A 69 0.27 23.05 1.26
CA VAL A 69 -0.43 22.74 0.01
C VAL A 69 -1.89 23.14 0.19
N GLY A 70 -2.28 24.22 -0.49
CA GLY A 70 -3.65 24.73 -0.49
C GLY A 70 -4.65 23.71 -1.06
N GLU A 71 -5.92 23.87 -0.70
CA GLU A 71 -7.02 23.00 -1.14
C GLU A 71 -7.11 22.86 -2.67
N GLU A 72 -6.72 23.88 -3.43
CA GLU A 72 -6.68 23.87 -4.90
C GLU A 72 -5.72 22.82 -5.45
N GLU A 73 -4.54 22.68 -4.83
CA GLU A 73 -3.51 21.74 -5.28
C GLU A 73 -3.88 20.31 -4.91
N ARG A 74 -4.57 20.11 -3.76
CA ARG A 74 -5.17 18.82 -3.39
C ARG A 74 -6.26 18.40 -4.38
N ALA A 75 -7.15 19.32 -4.76
CA ALA A 75 -8.21 19.07 -5.72
C ALA A 75 -7.66 18.72 -7.12
N ALA A 76 -6.57 19.38 -7.54
CA ALA A 76 -5.90 19.10 -8.80
C ALA A 76 -5.30 17.69 -8.86
N VAL A 77 -4.69 17.21 -7.77
CA VAL A 77 -4.14 15.85 -7.67
C VAL A 77 -5.25 14.81 -7.69
N ALA A 78 -6.33 15.01 -6.92
CA ALA A 78 -7.47 14.10 -6.90
C ALA A 78 -8.12 13.97 -8.29
N LYS A 79 -8.28 15.09 -9.01
CA LYS A 79 -8.81 15.11 -10.38
C LYS A 79 -7.91 14.34 -11.37
N ARG A 80 -6.59 14.44 -11.22
CA ARG A 80 -5.62 13.70 -12.05
C ARG A 80 -5.63 12.20 -11.76
N ALA A 81 -5.76 11.82 -10.49
CA ALA A 81 -5.86 10.42 -10.09
C ALA A 81 -7.16 9.74 -10.59
N ALA A 82 -8.25 10.49 -10.70
CA ALA A 82 -9.53 10.00 -11.22
C ALA A 82 -9.54 9.79 -12.76
N LEU A 83 -8.51 10.26 -13.47
CA LEU A 83 -8.36 10.11 -14.92
C LEU A 83 -7.40 8.98 -15.31
N LEU A 84 -6.84 8.25 -14.34
CA LEU A 84 -6.00 7.06 -14.52
C LEU A 84 -6.79 5.80 -14.16
#